data_AF-A0A973XD19-F1
#
_entry.id   AF-A0A973XD19-F1
#
_cell.length_a   1.000
_cell.length_b   1.000
_cell.length_c   1.000
_cell.angle_alpha   90.00
_cell.angle_beta   90.00
_cell.angle_gamma   90.00
#
_symmetry.space_group_name_H-M   'P 1'
#
loop_
_entity.id
_entity.type
_entity.pdbx_description
1 polymer ?
#
loop_
_entity_poly.entity_id
_entity_poly.type
_entity_poly.pdbx_seq_one_letter_code
_entity_poly.pdbx_strand_id
1 'polypeptide(L)'
;MKTYEVRFFKTLLSSDGHAFRCLQDSLEITNARSAKTAIVRAERQYEKLHNVSTWDRWADSVDISEMTACPMPPQQPEQPAGHGGLASRKP
;
A
#
# COMPACT_ATOMS: atom_id res chain seq x y z
N MET A 1 -1.21 -2.36 -16.54
CA MET A 1 -1.91 -1.40 -15.65
C MET A 1 -1.29 -1.52 -14.26
N LYS A 2 -1.36 -0.46 -13.45
CA LYS A 2 -0.64 -0.38 -12.17
C LYS A 2 -1.63 -0.27 -11.01
N THR A 3 -1.20 -0.73 -9.84
CA THR A 3 -1.91 -0.52 -8.59
C THR A 3 -1.29 0.66 -7.88
N TYR A 4 -2.12 1.54 -7.36
CA TYR A 4 -1.68 2.68 -6.57
C TYR A 4 -2.40 2.66 -5.23
N GLU A 5 -1.67 2.98 -4.18
CA GLU A 5 -2.24 3.30 -2.88
C GLU A 5 -2.37 4.82 -2.80
N VAL A 6 -3.59 5.30 -2.56
CA VAL A 6 -3.89 6.72 -2.40
C VAL A 6 -4.26 6.97 -0.95
N ARG A 7 -3.48 7.80 -0.26
CA ARG A 7 -3.64 8.10 1.17
C ARG A 7 -4.15 9.51 1.37
N PHE A 8 -5.24 9.64 2.11
CA PHE A 8 -5.89 10.91 2.44
C PHE A 8 -5.43 11.37 3.82
N PHE A 9 -5.02 12.63 3.93
CA PHE A 9 -4.52 13.18 5.17
C PHE A 9 -5.22 14.49 5.52
N LYS A 10 -5.38 14.70 6.82
CA LYS A 10 -5.87 15.95 7.40
C LYS A 10 -4.79 16.56 8.27
N THR A 11 -4.62 17.87 8.17
CA THR A 11 -3.75 18.63 9.06
C THR A 11 -4.54 19.00 10.29
N LEU A 12 -4.16 18.44 11.43
CA LEU A 12 -4.77 18.73 12.72
C LEU A 12 -3.78 19.50 13.59
N LEU A 13 -4.31 20.30 14.50
CA LEU A 13 -3.52 20.94 15.54
C LEU A 13 -3.53 20.07 16.79
N SER A 14 -2.35 19.80 17.31
CA SER A 14 -2.20 19.20 18.63
C SER A 14 -2.65 20.22 19.69
N SER A 15 -2.93 19.76 20.91
CA SER A 15 -3.30 20.63 22.03
C SER A 15 -2.26 21.71 22.34
N ASP A 16 -1.00 21.47 21.95
CA ASP A 16 0.13 22.41 22.08
C ASP A 16 0.22 23.43 20.91
N GLY A 17 -0.67 23.33 19.92
CA GLY A 17 -0.68 24.20 18.74
C GLY A 17 0.22 23.73 17.58
N HIS A 18 0.91 22.60 17.71
CA HIS A 18 1.68 22.03 16.62
C HIS A 18 0.79 21.37 15.57
N ALA A 19 0.94 21.77 14.31
CA ALA A 19 0.28 21.13 13.18
C ALA A 19 0.93 19.77 12.88
N PHE A 20 0.11 18.74 12.73
CA PHE A 20 0.55 17.40 12.35
C PHE A 20 -0.39 16.78 11.32
N ARG A 21 0.19 15.96 10.45
CA ARG A 21 -0.52 15.33 9.35
C ARG A 21 -1.06 13.98 9.82
N CYS A 22 -2.38 13.89 9.98
CA CYS A 22 -3.08 12.67 10.32
C CYS A 22 -3.53 11.93 9.07
N LEU A 23 -3.17 10.65 8.95
CA LEU A 23 -3.78 9.76 7.98
C LEU A 23 -5.27 9.58 8.36
N GLN A 24 -6.15 9.96 7.44
CA GLN A 24 -7.60 9.76 7.59
C GLN A 24 -8.02 8.43 7.00
N ASP A 25 -7.57 8.14 5.78
CA ASP A 25 -7.93 6.93 5.06
C ASP A 25 -6.89 6.57 3.99
N SER A 26 -6.95 5.34 3.50
CA SER A 26 -6.10 4.80 2.44
C SER A 26 -6.93 3.94 1.50
N LEU A 27 -6.96 4.33 0.22
CA LEU A 27 -7.69 3.62 -0.82
C LEU A 27 -6.72 2.97 -1.80
N GLU A 28 -6.85 1.66 -1.98
CA GLU A 28 -6.14 0.94 -3.02
C GLU A 28 -6.90 1.07 -4.35
N ILE A 29 -6.26 1.68 -5.33
CA ILE A 29 -6.78 1.82 -6.70
C ILE A 29 -6.01 0.89 -7.62
N THR A 30 -6.63 -0.25 -7.87
CA THR A 30 -6.16 -1.19 -8.87
C THR A 30 -6.48 -0.72 -10.28
N ASN A 31 -5.68 -1.20 -11.23
CA ASN A 31 -5.93 -1.05 -12.65
C ASN A 31 -5.93 0.39 -13.19
N ALA A 32 -5.16 1.30 -12.58
CA ALA A 32 -5.04 2.66 -13.07
C ALA A 32 -3.93 2.77 -14.14
N ARG A 33 -4.18 3.59 -15.18
CA ARG A 33 -3.20 3.88 -16.23
C ARG A 33 -2.10 4.84 -15.75
N SER A 34 -2.42 5.73 -14.82
CA SER A 34 -1.51 6.74 -14.29
C SER A 34 -1.91 7.17 -12.88
N ALA A 35 -0.95 7.72 -12.14
CA ALA A 35 -1.15 8.31 -10.81
C ALA A 35 -2.35 9.28 -10.76
N LYS A 36 -2.45 10.20 -11.72
CA LYS A 36 -3.58 11.15 -11.82
C LYS A 36 -4.94 10.45 -11.90
N THR A 37 -5.03 9.39 -12.71
CA THR A 37 -6.29 8.61 -12.82
C THR A 37 -6.60 7.86 -11.55
N ALA A 38 -5.58 7.38 -10.83
CA ALA A 38 -5.77 6.75 -9.53
C ALA A 38 -6.33 7.75 -8.50
N ILE A 39 -5.78 8.96 -8.43
CA ILE A 39 -6.26 10.04 -7.55
C ILE A 39 -7.72 10.35 -7.83
N VAL A 40 -8.10 10.64 -9.08
CA VAL A 40 -9.49 10.97 -9.43
C VAL A 40 -10.48 9.85 -9.07
N ARG A 41 -10.05 8.59 -9.21
CA ARG A 41 -10.87 7.44 -8.79
C ARG A 41 -10.97 7.34 -7.27
N ALA A 42 -9.86 7.55 -6.56
CA ALA A 42 -9.83 7.57 -5.11
C ALA A 42 -10.70 8.70 -4.53
N GLU A 43 -10.62 9.91 -5.07
CA GLU A 43 -11.45 11.06 -4.68
C GLU A 43 -12.94 10.73 -4.76
N ARG A 44 -13.39 10.21 -5.91
CA ARG A 44 -14.81 9.81 -6.09
C ARG A 44 -15.23 8.67 -5.19
N GLN A 45 -14.32 7.74 -4.89
CA GLN A 45 -14.61 6.62 -4.01
C GLN A 45 -14.68 7.07 -2.55
N TYR A 46 -13.82 8.01 -2.15
CA TYR A 46 -13.83 8.66 -0.85
C TYR A 46 -15.13 9.43 -0.62
N GLU A 47 -15.55 10.24 -1.60
CA GLU A 47 -16.83 10.98 -1.56
C GLU A 47 -18.03 10.04 -1.35
N LYS A 48 -18.04 8.90 -2.03
CA LYS A 48 -19.10 7.88 -1.87
C LYS A 48 -19.03 7.19 -0.51
N LEU A 49 -17.84 6.86 -0.03
CA LEU A 49 -17.65 6.14 1.23
C LEU A 49 -18.10 6.99 2.42
N HIS A 50 -17.77 8.29 2.41
CA HIS A 50 -18.13 9.23 3.47
C HIS A 50 -19.46 9.96 3.23
N ASN A 51 -20.16 9.64 2.13
CA ASN A 51 -21.41 10.28 1.70
C ASN A 51 -21.31 11.82 1.69
N VAL A 52 -20.23 12.33 1.10
CA VAL A 52 -19.93 13.76 1.04
C VAL A 52 -19.80 14.25 -0.38
N SER A 53 -20.18 15.50 -0.62
CA SER A 53 -20.15 16.12 -1.94
C SER A 53 -18.74 16.43 -2.43
N THR A 54 -17.78 16.54 -1.51
CA THR A 54 -16.39 16.90 -1.83
C THR A 54 -15.47 16.30 -0.76
N TRP A 55 -14.41 15.60 -1.20
CA TRP A 55 -13.45 14.96 -0.30
C TRP A 55 -12.62 15.96 0.54
N ASP A 56 -12.40 17.16 0.02
CA ASP A 56 -11.60 18.26 0.62
C ASP A 56 -12.07 18.68 2.03
N ARG A 57 -13.33 18.42 2.37
CA ARG A 57 -13.85 18.71 3.73
C ARG A 57 -13.26 17.79 4.81
N TRP A 58 -12.79 16.62 4.41
CA TRP A 58 -12.32 15.56 5.31
C TRP A 58 -10.82 15.36 5.27
N ALA A 59 -10.17 15.70 4.16
CA ALA A 59 -8.73 15.64 4.00
C ALA A 59 -8.24 16.86 3.23
N ASP A 60 -7.11 17.42 3.64
CA ASP A 60 -6.52 18.62 3.01
C ASP A 60 -5.41 18.24 2.02
N SER A 61 -4.96 16.98 2.03
CA SER A 61 -3.84 16.54 1.19
C SER A 61 -3.91 15.06 0.87
N VAL A 62 -3.47 14.71 -0.35
CA VAL A 62 -3.43 13.34 -0.84
C VAL A 62 -1.98 12.96 -1.16
N ASP A 63 -1.58 11.76 -0.74
CA ASP A 63 -0.32 11.14 -1.13
C ASP A 63 -0.59 9.92 -2.00
N ILE A 64 0.30 9.62 -2.95
CA ILE A 64 0.15 8.47 -3.83
C ILE A 64 1.44 7.68 -3.91
N SER A 65 1.31 6.37 -3.70
CA SER A 65 2.40 5.40 -3.86
C SER A 65 2.02 4.38 -4.91
N GLU A 66 2.92 4.12 -5.87
CA GLU A 66 2.77 3.01 -6.81
C GLU A 66 3.08 1.71 -6.08
N MET A 67 2.09 0.83 -5.96
CA MET A 67 2.27 -0.48 -5.37
C MET A 67 2.81 -1.42 -6.43
N THR A 68 4.13 -1.44 -6.58
CA THR A 68 4.80 -2.52 -7.30
C THR A 68 4.52 -3.78 -6.49
N ALA A 69 3.74 -4.71 -7.04
CA ALA A 69 3.57 -6.03 -6.46
C ALA A 69 4.97 -6.56 -6.12
N CYS A 70 5.19 -6.95 -4.85
CA CYS A 70 6.44 -7.56 -4.44
C CYS A 70 6.79 -8.62 -5.48
N PRO A 71 7.99 -8.61 -6.10
CA PRO A 71 8.42 -9.78 -6.82
C PRO A 71 8.39 -10.90 -5.79
N MET A 72 7.45 -11.83 -5.93
CA MET A 72 7.47 -13.04 -5.13
C MET A 72 8.88 -13.61 -5.32
N PRO A 73 9.65 -13.82 -4.24
CA PRO A 73 10.91 -14.52 -4.40
C PRO A 73 10.57 -15.86 -5.09
N PRO A 74 11.33 -16.27 -6.12
CA PRO A 74 11.08 -17.56 -6.74
C PRO A 74 11.10 -18.62 -5.64
N GLN A 75 9.96 -19.29 -5.43
CA GLN A 75 9.92 -20.43 -4.52
C GLN A 75 10.90 -21.46 -5.07
N GLN A 76 12.06 -21.57 -4.43
CA GLN A 76 13.01 -22.63 -4.76
C GLN A 76 12.30 -23.95 -4.50
N PRO A 77 12.28 -24.89 -5.46
CA PRO A 77 11.72 -26.22 -5.21
C PRO A 77 12.51 -26.84 -4.06
N GLU A 78 11.82 -27.12 -2.95
CA GLU A 78 12.39 -27.80 -1.80
C GLU A 78 13.04 -29.10 -2.30
N GLN A 79 14.37 -29.16 -2.22
CA GLN A 79 15.11 -30.35 -2.60
C GLN A 79 14.77 -31.45 -1.58
N PRO A 80 14.34 -32.64 -2.01
CA PRO A 80 14.07 -33.72 -1.07
C PRO A 80 15.36 -34.11 -0.37
N ALA A 81 15.32 -34.11 0.97
CA ALA A 81 16.42 -34.54 1.82
C ALA A 81 16.86 -35.95 1.44
N GLY A 82 17.95 -36.05 0.68
CA GLY A 82 18.63 -37.31 0.39
C GLY A 82 19.33 -37.80 1.65
N HIS A 83 18.64 -38.64 2.42
CA HIS A 83 19.28 -39.52 3.39
C HIS A 83 19.88 -40.73 2.67
N GLY A 84 21.21 -40.81 2.68
CA GLY A 84 22.01 -41.97 2.29
C GLY A 84 23.45 -41.52 2.03
N GLY A 85 24.50 -42.10 2.60
CA GLY A 85 24.67 -43.25 3.47
C GLY A 85 26.13 -43.29 3.94
N LEU A 86 26.39 -44.24 4.85
CA LEU A 86 27.68 -44.57 5.47
C LEU A 86 28.87 -44.61 4.49
N ALA A 87 30.05 -44.14 4.92
CA ALA A 87 31.26 -44.97 5.02
C ALA A 87 32.48 -44.22 5.60
N SER A 88 33.09 -44.85 6.60
CA SER A 88 34.54 -44.92 6.86
C SER A 88 35.31 -43.66 7.25
N ARG A 89 35.93 -43.69 8.45
CA ARG A 89 37.40 -43.72 8.56
C ARG A 89 37.90 -44.07 9.97
N LYS A 90 38.80 -45.05 9.97
CA LYS A 90 39.70 -45.52 11.03
C LYS A 90 40.82 -44.48 11.29
N PRO A 91 41.60 -44.56 12.39
CA PRO A 91 42.71 -45.53 12.51
C PRO A 91 42.55 -46.60 13.59
#